data_AF-A0A090FT96-F1
#
_entry.id   AF-A0A090FT96-F1
#
_cell.length_a   1.000
_cell.length_b   1.000
_cell.length_c   1.000
_cell.angle_alpha   90.00
_cell.angle_beta   90.00
_cell.angle_gamma   90.00
#
_symmetry.space_group_name_H-M   'P 1'
#
loop_
_entity.id
_entity.type
_entity.pdbx_description
1 polymer ?
#
loop_
_entity_poly.entity_id
_entity_poly.type
_entity_poly.pdbx_seq_one_letter_code
_entity_poly.pdbx_strand_id
1 'polypeptide(L)'
;MLARTGDFPCDIYRIARVCGVTLHEAEENRTTGRKPGHCYCKPAVRAIGRAYGESHLALVLKLINQTGNGLELHAATLQAVSYLVRMEVMPIGSELFDAFDRIDLGHVRRMARAMPGPTAHNMAAMLFPMLAGGALFERAAA
;
A
#
# COMPACT_ATOMS: atom_id res chain seq x y z
N MET A 1 -8.01 -11.25 15.65
CA MET A 1 -9.38 -10.71 15.46
C MET A 1 -9.57 -10.51 13.96
N LEU A 2 -10.35 -11.35 13.27
CA LEU A 2 -10.50 -11.23 11.80
C LEU A 2 -11.32 -9.97 11.49
N ALA A 3 -10.67 -8.92 11.00
CA ALA A 3 -11.33 -7.68 10.64
C ALA A 3 -12.43 -7.94 9.59
N ARG A 4 -13.65 -7.51 9.89
CA ARG A 4 -14.82 -7.59 9.01
C ARG A 4 -14.53 -6.84 7.71
N THR A 5 -14.53 -7.54 6.58
CA THR A 5 -14.79 -6.91 5.28
C THR A 5 -16.25 -6.44 5.28
N GLY A 6 -16.46 -5.15 5.00
CA GLY A 6 -17.79 -4.54 4.86
C GLY A 6 -17.97 -3.91 3.48
N ASP A 7 -19.16 -3.39 3.18
CA ASP A 7 -19.36 -2.43 2.09
C ASP A 7 -19.40 -1.02 2.70
N PHE A 8 -18.22 -0.49 3.01
CA PHE A 8 -18.08 0.81 3.64
C PHE A 8 -18.37 1.93 2.63
N PRO A 9 -19.20 2.92 2.95
CA PRO A 9 -19.27 4.14 2.16
C PRO A 9 -17.89 4.81 2.17
N CYS A 10 -17.35 5.12 0.99
CA CYS A 10 -16.00 5.65 0.85
C CYS A 10 -15.94 6.68 -0.27
N ASP A 11 -15.67 7.94 0.08
CA ASP A 11 -15.36 9.00 -0.88
C ASP A 11 -13.87 8.95 -1.22
N ILE A 12 -13.55 8.13 -2.23
CA ILE A 12 -12.17 7.95 -2.69
C ILE A 12 -11.53 9.24 -3.19
N TYR A 13 -12.31 10.19 -3.71
CA TYR A 13 -11.77 11.43 -4.28
C TYR A 13 -11.35 12.39 -3.17
N ARG A 14 -12.21 12.55 -2.15
CA ARG A 14 -11.88 13.34 -0.97
C ARG A 14 -10.69 12.75 -0.23
N ILE A 15 -10.67 11.44 0.01
CA ILE A 15 -9.57 10.78 0.72
C ILE A 15 -8.26 10.87 -0.06
N ALA A 16 -8.28 10.60 -1.37
CA ALA A 16 -7.08 10.75 -2.20
C ALA A 16 -6.54 12.17 -2.14
N ARG A 17 -7.40 13.20 -2.27
CA ARG A 17 -7.00 14.61 -2.19
C ARG A 17 -6.33 14.96 -0.85
N VAL A 18 -6.90 14.51 0.27
CA VAL A 18 -6.30 14.73 1.61
C VAL A 18 -4.93 14.06 1.74
N CYS A 19 -4.70 12.96 1.03
CA CYS A 19 -3.42 12.25 1.01
C CYS A 19 -2.44 12.79 -0.05
N GLY A 20 -2.76 13.89 -0.73
CA GLY A 20 -1.93 14.46 -1.79
C GLY A 20 -1.91 13.62 -3.07
N VAL A 21 -2.93 12.78 -3.28
CA VAL A 21 -3.05 11.89 -4.44
C VAL A 21 -4.12 12.40 -5.40
N THR A 22 -3.77 12.50 -6.67
CA THR A 22 -4.71 12.79 -7.76
C THR A 22 -5.11 11.50 -8.44
N LEU A 23 -6.42 11.24 -8.51
CA LEU A 23 -6.98 10.09 -9.19
C LEU A 23 -7.30 10.44 -10.64
N HIS A 24 -6.78 9.63 -11.57
CA HIS A 24 -6.98 9.75 -13.01
C HIS A 24 -7.75 8.56 -13.55
N GLU A 25 -8.29 8.68 -14.76
CA GLU A 25 -8.89 7.55 -15.47
C GLU A 25 -7.83 6.53 -15.89
N ALA A 26 -8.21 5.26 -16.01
CA ALA A 26 -7.24 4.20 -16.33
C ALA A 26 -6.71 4.35 -17.78
N GLU A 27 -7.54 4.89 -18.67
CA GLU A 27 -7.24 5.19 -20.06
C GLU A 27 -6.17 6.28 -20.20
N GLU A 28 -5.99 7.13 -19.18
CA GLU A 28 -4.96 8.16 -19.15
C GLU A 28 -3.60 7.63 -18.69
N ASN A 29 -3.53 6.35 -18.30
CA ASN A 29 -2.32 5.73 -17.79
C ASN A 29 -1.28 5.56 -18.91
N ARG A 30 -0.26 6.41 -18.87
CA ARG A 30 0.91 6.30 -19.74
C ARG A 30 2.06 5.62 -19.00
N THR A 31 2.85 4.82 -19.72
CA THR A 31 4.06 4.17 -19.17
C THR A 31 5.18 5.17 -18.91
N THR A 32 5.18 6.30 -19.62
CA THR A 32 6.16 7.37 -19.48
C THR A 32 5.51 8.65 -18.93
N GLY A 33 6.29 9.47 -18.23
CA GLY A 33 5.83 10.77 -17.71
C GLY A 33 4.91 10.71 -16.48
N ARG A 34 4.88 9.57 -15.76
CA ARG A 34 4.18 9.46 -14.47
C ARG A 34 4.79 10.43 -13.46
N LYS A 35 3.91 11.06 -12.67
CA LYS A 35 4.29 12.01 -11.62
C LYS A 35 4.02 11.43 -10.24
N PRO A 36 4.84 11.73 -9.22
CA PRO A 36 4.54 11.35 -7.84
C PRO A 36 3.15 11.86 -7.43
N GLY A 37 2.39 11.05 -6.71
CA GLY A 37 1.03 11.41 -6.28
C GLY A 37 -0.04 11.24 -7.35
N HIS A 38 0.29 10.78 -8.57
CA HIS A 38 -0.71 10.49 -9.60
C HIS A 38 -1.04 8.99 -9.62
N CYS A 39 -2.31 8.67 -9.37
CA CYS A 39 -2.82 7.31 -9.35
C CYS A 39 -3.84 7.09 -10.49
N TYR A 40 -3.60 6.06 -11.29
CA TYR A 40 -4.46 5.66 -12.42
C TYR A 40 -5.25 4.38 -12.11
N CYS A 41 -5.18 3.90 -10.85
CA CYS A 41 -5.72 2.62 -10.42
C CYS A 41 -6.98 2.80 -9.56
N LYS A 42 -7.93 3.64 -10.00
CA LYS A 42 -9.17 3.94 -9.27
C LYS A 42 -9.97 2.69 -8.84
N PRO A 43 -10.06 1.61 -9.65
CA PRO A 43 -10.72 0.39 -9.20
C PRO A 43 -10.11 -0.21 -7.93
N ALA A 44 -8.77 -0.22 -7.81
CA ALA A 44 -8.07 -0.73 -6.64
C ALA A 44 -8.31 0.16 -5.40
N VAL A 45 -8.22 1.48 -5.57
CA VAL A 45 -8.51 2.47 -4.52
C VAL A 45 -9.94 2.29 -4.00
N ARG A 46 -10.92 2.15 -4.90
CA ARG A 46 -12.32 1.89 -4.55
C ARG A 46 -12.52 0.56 -3.85
N ALA A 47 -11.88 -0.50 -4.31
CA ALA A 47 -11.98 -1.82 -3.70
C ALA A 47 -11.44 -1.81 -2.26
N ILE A 48 -10.28 -1.18 -2.03
CA ILE A 48 -9.68 -1.04 -0.69
C ILE A 48 -10.59 -0.20 0.22
N GLY A 49 -11.03 0.96 -0.27
CA GLY A 49 -11.91 1.85 0.50
C GLY A 49 -13.23 1.21 0.88
N ARG A 50 -13.86 0.47 -0.05
CA ARG A 50 -15.09 -0.27 0.24
C ARG A 50 -14.86 -1.42 1.22
N ALA A 51 -13.76 -2.14 1.10
CA ALA A 51 -13.51 -3.32 1.93
C ALA A 51 -13.11 -2.98 3.37
N TYR A 52 -12.38 -1.87 3.59
CA TYR A 52 -11.74 -1.56 4.87
C TYR A 52 -12.00 -0.14 5.39
N GLY A 53 -12.74 0.68 4.65
CA GLY A 53 -13.11 2.03 5.04
C GLY A 53 -12.06 3.11 4.70
N GLU A 54 -12.46 4.35 4.94
CA GLU A 54 -11.68 5.53 4.55
C GLU A 54 -10.37 5.69 5.33
N SER A 55 -10.37 5.43 6.64
CA SER A 55 -9.16 5.56 7.47
C SER A 55 -8.06 4.60 7.01
N HIS A 56 -8.43 3.36 6.68
CA HIS A 56 -7.51 2.37 6.14
C HIS A 56 -6.95 2.80 4.79
N LEU A 57 -7.83 3.23 3.88
CA LEU A 57 -7.41 3.73 2.57
C LEU A 57 -6.48 4.94 2.70
N ALA A 58 -6.77 5.88 3.60
CA ALA A 58 -5.95 7.05 3.84
C ALA A 58 -4.54 6.66 4.32
N LEU A 59 -4.43 5.70 5.24
CA LEU A 59 -3.13 5.22 5.70
C LEU A 59 -2.32 4.58 4.56
N VAL A 60 -2.94 3.71 3.75
CA VAL A 60 -2.28 3.09 2.59
C VAL A 60 -1.76 4.15 1.61
N LEU A 61 -2.58 5.16 1.29
CA LEU A 61 -2.18 6.23 0.37
C LEU A 61 -1.06 7.09 0.95
N LYS A 62 -1.11 7.42 2.25
CA LYS A 62 -0.06 8.20 2.92
C LYS A 62 1.26 7.45 2.98
N LEU A 63 1.26 6.16 3.33
CA LEU A 63 2.48 5.33 3.36
C LEU A 63 3.18 5.23 2.01
N ILE A 64 2.45 5.34 0.90
CA ILE A 64 3.08 5.34 -0.43
C ILE A 64 3.48 6.76 -0.83
N ASN A 65 2.58 7.72 -0.68
CA ASN A 65 2.77 9.05 -1.27
C ASN A 65 3.67 9.96 -0.44
N GLN A 66 3.76 9.74 0.89
CA GLN A 66 4.50 10.62 1.79
C GLN A 66 5.90 10.10 2.15
N THR A 67 6.29 8.91 1.67
CA THR A 67 7.58 8.29 2.03
C THR A 67 8.55 8.13 0.86
N GLY A 68 8.57 9.11 -0.05
CA GLY A 68 9.38 9.06 -1.29
C GLY A 68 8.89 8.08 -2.37
N ASN A 69 7.91 7.23 -2.06
CA ASN A 69 7.37 6.21 -2.96
C ASN A 69 6.20 6.70 -3.83
N GLY A 70 6.01 8.01 -4.01
CA GLY A 70 4.83 8.58 -4.67
C GLY A 70 4.61 8.16 -6.14
N LEU A 71 5.62 7.63 -6.81
CA LEU A 71 5.49 7.04 -8.16
C LEU A 71 4.85 5.65 -8.14
N GLU A 72 4.81 5.01 -6.98
CA GLU A 72 4.44 3.61 -6.78
C GLU A 72 2.96 3.42 -6.46
N LEU A 73 2.11 4.39 -6.82
CA LEU A 73 0.64 4.29 -6.80
C LEU A 73 0.13 3.39 -7.93
N HIS A 74 0.50 2.12 -7.87
CA HIS A 74 0.06 1.04 -8.73
C HIS A 74 -0.90 0.10 -7.98
N ALA A 75 -1.81 -0.55 -8.71
CA ALA A 75 -2.78 -1.47 -8.10
C ALA A 75 -2.12 -2.53 -7.21
N ALA A 76 -1.04 -3.18 -7.68
CA ALA A 76 -0.33 -4.20 -6.92
C ALA A 76 0.30 -3.65 -5.64
N THR A 77 0.91 -2.46 -5.70
CA THR A 77 1.50 -1.79 -4.52
C THR A 77 0.41 -1.42 -3.51
N LEU A 78 -0.68 -0.81 -3.96
CA LEU A 78 -1.82 -0.43 -3.11
C LEU A 78 -2.38 -1.66 -2.37
N GLN A 79 -2.56 -2.77 -3.08
CA GLN A 79 -3.04 -4.03 -2.49
C GLN A 79 -2.03 -4.61 -1.50
N ALA A 80 -0.74 -4.66 -1.85
CA ALA A 80 0.30 -5.17 -0.97
C ALA A 80 0.39 -4.38 0.34
N VAL A 81 0.46 -3.06 0.26
CA VAL A 81 0.49 -2.18 1.44
C VAL A 81 -0.80 -2.31 2.25
N SER A 82 -1.96 -2.39 1.58
CA SER A 82 -3.23 -2.66 2.25
C SER A 82 -3.25 -3.98 3.02
N TYR A 83 -2.63 -5.04 2.50
CA TYR A 83 -2.52 -6.31 3.21
C TYR A 83 -1.65 -6.20 4.46
N LEU A 84 -0.50 -5.51 4.36
CA LEU A 84 0.43 -5.32 5.48
C LEU A 84 -0.19 -4.47 6.59
N VAL A 85 -0.87 -3.37 6.24
CA VAL A 85 -1.62 -2.54 7.19
C VAL A 85 -2.68 -3.38 7.90
N ARG A 86 -3.45 -4.19 7.15
CA ARG A 86 -4.50 -5.05 7.71
C ARG A 86 -3.95 -6.13 8.64
N MET A 87 -2.76 -6.63 8.36
CA MET A 87 -2.08 -7.62 9.19
C MET A 87 -1.40 -7.00 10.42
N GLU A 88 -1.42 -5.67 10.54
CA GLU A 88 -0.79 -4.94 11.65
C GLU A 88 0.68 -5.35 11.83
N VAL A 89 1.40 -5.49 10.70
CA VAL A 89 2.80 -5.97 10.69
C VAL A 89 3.74 -5.13 11.55
N MET A 90 3.34 -3.90 11.82
CA MET A 90 3.98 -3.00 12.76
C MET A 90 2.93 -2.02 13.31
N PRO A 91 3.10 -1.48 14.53
CA PRO A 91 2.21 -0.45 15.06
C PRO A 91 2.08 0.75 14.13
N ILE A 92 0.86 1.29 14.00
CA ILE A 92 0.60 2.49 13.21
C ILE A 92 1.17 3.69 13.98
N GLY A 93 2.20 4.33 13.43
CA GLY A 93 2.89 5.46 14.04
C GLY A 93 4.02 5.98 13.15
N SER A 94 4.85 6.89 13.67
CA SER A 94 5.99 7.45 12.93
C SER A 94 6.97 6.38 12.47
N GLU A 95 7.22 5.35 13.28
CA GLU A 95 8.11 4.24 12.94
C GLU A 95 7.70 3.52 11.65
N LEU A 96 6.38 3.43 11.38
CA LEU A 96 5.86 2.84 10.14
C LEU A 96 6.17 3.69 8.92
N PHE A 97 6.09 5.00 9.05
CA PHE A 97 6.52 5.90 7.98
C PHE A 97 8.03 5.85 7.80
N ASP A 98 8.81 5.88 8.89
CA ASP A 98 10.28 5.77 8.84
C ASP A 98 10.74 4.45 8.19
N ALA A 99 10.02 3.35 8.42
CA ALA A 99 10.29 2.08 7.77
C ALA A 99 10.03 2.15 6.26
N PHE A 100 8.91 2.76 5.84
CA PHE A 100 8.57 2.94 4.43
C PHE A 100 9.48 3.96 3.72
N ASP A 101 10.02 4.96 4.42
CA ASP A 101 11.02 5.90 3.90
C ASP A 101 12.33 5.20 3.50
N ARG A 102 12.66 4.09 4.18
CA ARG A 102 13.85 3.28 3.89
C ARG A 102 13.64 2.25 2.78
N ILE A 103 12.40 2.03 2.34
CA ILE A 103 12.05 1.00 1.36
C ILE A 103 11.78 1.62 -0.01
N ASP A 104 12.53 1.20 -1.02
CA ASP A 104 12.20 1.48 -2.43
C ASP A 104 11.11 0.51 -2.92
N LEU A 105 9.85 0.94 -2.85
CA LEU A 105 8.70 0.15 -3.34
C LEU A 105 8.78 -0.13 -4.85
N GLY A 106 9.48 0.71 -5.61
CA GLY A 106 9.69 0.50 -7.04
C GLY A 106 10.63 -0.66 -7.31
N HIS A 107 11.73 -0.77 -6.55
CA HIS A 107 12.61 -1.93 -6.60
C HIS A 107 11.88 -3.21 -6.20
N VAL A 108 11.17 -3.18 -5.06
CA VAL A 108 10.37 -4.31 -4.59
C VAL A 108 9.34 -4.75 -5.63
N ARG A 109 8.62 -3.81 -6.26
CA ARG A 109 7.65 -4.14 -7.31
C ARG A 109 8.32 -4.76 -8.54
N ARG A 110 9.49 -4.26 -8.97
CA ARG A 110 10.23 -4.84 -10.10
C ARG A 110 10.63 -6.28 -9.82
N MET A 111 11.14 -6.57 -8.61
CA MET A 111 11.45 -7.94 -8.20
C MET A 111 10.18 -8.82 -8.13
N ALA A 112 9.11 -8.31 -7.52
CA ALA A 112 7.84 -9.04 -7.37
C ALA A 112 7.22 -9.47 -8.70
N ARG A 113 7.38 -8.64 -9.75
CA ARG A 113 6.90 -8.93 -11.11
C ARG A 113 7.68 -10.04 -11.80
N ALA A 114 8.93 -10.29 -11.41
CA ALA A 114 9.75 -11.35 -11.95
C ALA A 114 9.46 -12.72 -11.29
N MET A 115 8.75 -12.72 -10.16
CA MET A 115 8.36 -13.93 -9.44
C MET A 115 7.03 -14.50 -9.98
N PRO A 116 6.81 -15.84 -9.91
CA PRO A 116 5.54 -16.43 -10.28
C PRO A 116 4.40 -15.96 -9.36
N GLY A 117 3.20 -15.83 -9.92
CA GLY A 117 1.98 -15.48 -9.17
C GLY A 117 1.65 -13.98 -9.13
N PRO A 118 0.63 -13.58 -8.36
CA PRO A 118 0.17 -12.19 -8.30
C PRO A 118 1.21 -11.25 -7.69
N THR A 119 1.57 -10.18 -8.41
CA THR A 119 2.59 -9.20 -7.97
C THR A 119 2.28 -8.63 -6.58
N ALA A 120 1.01 -8.37 -6.26
CA ALA A 120 0.62 -7.85 -4.96
C ALA A 120 0.99 -8.79 -3.81
N HIS A 121 0.79 -10.09 -3.98
CA HIS A 121 1.15 -11.10 -2.97
C HIS A 121 2.66 -11.22 -2.83
N ASN A 122 3.38 -11.23 -3.95
CA ASN A 122 4.85 -11.28 -3.95
C ASN A 122 5.45 -10.05 -3.26
N MET A 123 4.91 -8.85 -3.52
CA MET A 123 5.31 -7.64 -2.82
C MET A 123 5.04 -7.74 -1.32
N ALA A 124 3.83 -8.16 -0.91
CA ALA A 124 3.50 -8.30 0.50
C ALA A 124 4.44 -9.30 1.21
N ALA A 125 4.74 -10.44 0.58
CA ALA A 125 5.65 -11.44 1.12
C ALA A 125 7.09 -10.93 1.30
N MET A 126 7.59 -10.10 0.39
CA MET A 126 8.93 -9.49 0.52
C MET A 126 8.97 -8.36 1.54
N LEU A 127 7.93 -7.54 1.62
CA LEU A 127 7.86 -6.41 2.55
C LEU A 127 7.62 -6.85 3.99
N PHE A 128 6.90 -7.96 4.20
CA PHE A 128 6.58 -8.47 5.52
C PHE A 128 7.82 -8.63 6.43
N PRO A 129 8.89 -9.36 6.03
CA PRO A 129 10.09 -9.46 6.87
C PRO A 129 10.88 -8.15 7.01
N MET A 130 10.78 -7.24 6.04
CA MET A 130 11.42 -5.92 6.14
C MET A 130 10.76 -5.04 7.20
N LEU A 131 9.45 -5.20 7.43
CA LEU A 131 8.67 -4.43 8.39
C LEU A 131 8.56 -5.12 9.76
N ALA A 132 8.40 -6.43 9.79
CA ALA A 132 8.32 -7.21 11.04
C ALA A 132 9.69 -7.31 11.74
N GLY A 133 10.79 -7.02 11.03
CA GLY A 133 12.15 -7.14 11.53
C GLY A 133 12.62 -8.59 11.68
N GLY A 134 13.77 -8.76 12.37
CA GLY A 134 14.41 -10.06 12.60
C GLY A 134 13.77 -10.92 13.70
N ALA A 135 12.80 -10.39 14.45
CA ALA A 135 12.08 -11.12 15.50
C ALA A 135 11.08 -12.15 14.95
N LEU A 136 11.00 -12.28 13.62
CA LEU A 136 10.30 -13.38 12.96
C LEU A 136 10.87 -14.69 13.49
N PHE A 137 10.08 -15.38 14.31
CA PHE A 137 10.37 -16.68 14.94
C PHE A 137 11.22 -16.67 16.22
N GLU A 138 11.46 -15.51 16.85
CA GLU A 138 11.99 -15.51 18.21
C GLU A 138 10.97 -16.17 19.17
N ARG A 139 11.38 -17.26 19.84
CA ARG A 139 10.56 -17.84 20.90
C ARG A 139 10.49 -16.82 22.03
N ALA A 140 9.28 -16.44 22.43
CA ALA A 140 9.08 -15.71 23.67
C ALA A 140 9.80 -16.47 24.80
N ALA A 141 10.73 -15.81 25.47
CA ALA A 141 11.33 -16.36 26.68
C ALA A 141 10.21 -16.57 27.71
N ALA A 142 10.13 -17.80 28.23
CA ALA A 142 9.15 -18.22 29.22
C ALA A 142 9.43 -17.59 30.59
#